data_AF-A0A3M6UXT0-F1
#
_entry.id   AF-A0A3M6UXT0-F1
#
_cell.length_a   1.000
_cell.length_b   1.000
_cell.length_c   1.000
_cell.angle_alpha   90.00
_cell.angle_beta   90.00
_cell.angle_gamma   90.00
#
_symmetry.space_group_name_H-M   'P 1'
#
loop_
_entity.id
_entity.type
_entity.pdbx_description
1 polymer ?
#
loop_
_entity_poly.entity_id
_entity_poly.type
_entity_poly.pdbx_seq_one_letter_code
_entity_poly.pdbx_strand_id
1 'polypeptide(L)'
;MTSSSVILSAQIKGFCVANSNNMVIASSLLLLSIIAVSHARLQRNSKRETKDERKKVNTLFEDLEEAENPIKLHSICEVNYEKVGCFKEDTNNRTLSQELFQDRMSSDPNYSGQRVDWANYNTYLKSLACRCAKSSAQNGFTYFGLQDYGRCFSDPHASTSYSRHGNSSHCFNQYFYSCDDNAYGQCMGRGKEMNYIYHITVDGMQDA
;
A
#
# COMPACT_ATOMS: atom_id res chain seq x y z
N MET A 1 77.63 -29.59 46.18
CA MET A 1 78.19 -28.25 45.93
C MET A 1 77.45 -27.66 44.75
N THR A 2 76.56 -26.71 45.06
CA THR A 2 76.52 -25.34 44.50
C THR A 2 75.76 -25.28 43.18
N SER A 3 74.51 -24.77 43.20
CA SER A 3 74.19 -23.34 43.02
C SER A 3 74.31 -22.93 41.56
N SER A 4 73.47 -22.12 40.95
CA SER A 4 72.26 -21.40 41.36
C SER A 4 71.73 -20.75 40.07
N SER A 5 70.46 -20.36 40.11
CA SER A 5 69.92 -19.17 39.45
C SER A 5 69.84 -19.13 37.92
N VAL A 6 68.61 -19.42 37.48
CA VAL A 6 67.90 -18.75 36.39
C VAL A 6 68.14 -17.23 36.45
N ILE A 7 68.67 -16.64 35.39
CA ILE A 7 68.56 -15.20 35.12
C ILE A 7 67.97 -15.05 33.72
N LEU A 8 66.67 -14.76 33.68
CA LEU A 8 65.94 -14.35 32.50
C LEU A 8 66.33 -12.91 32.19
N SER A 9 67.22 -12.70 31.21
CA SER A 9 67.46 -11.36 30.65
C SER A 9 66.22 -10.92 29.87
N ALA A 10 65.32 -10.20 30.55
CA ALA A 10 64.31 -9.38 29.90
C ALA A 10 65.02 -8.20 29.22
N GLN A 11 65.17 -8.26 27.89
CA GLN A 11 65.38 -7.05 27.12
C GLN A 11 64.14 -6.17 27.30
N ILE A 12 64.31 -5.03 27.95
CA ILE A 12 63.40 -3.89 27.83
C ILE A 12 63.52 -3.44 26.37
N LYS A 13 62.80 -4.12 25.47
CA LYS A 13 62.42 -3.53 24.19
C LYS A 13 61.61 -2.33 24.56
N GLY A 14 62.17 -1.15 24.24
CA GLY A 14 61.53 0.13 24.46
C GLY A 14 60.06 0.00 24.12
N PHE A 15 59.22 0.26 25.12
CA PHE A 15 57.86 0.67 24.85
C PHE A 15 57.98 1.83 23.87
N CYS A 16 57.69 1.59 22.60
CA CYS A 16 57.10 2.64 21.81
C CYS A 16 55.83 3.00 22.58
N VAL A 17 55.89 4.09 23.34
CA VAL A 17 54.69 4.78 23.79
C VAL A 17 53.99 5.21 22.51
N ALA A 18 53.12 4.35 21.98
CA ALA A 18 52.12 4.77 21.03
C ALA A 18 51.36 5.88 21.77
N ASN A 19 51.57 7.11 21.32
CA ASN A 19 51.13 8.32 21.99
C ASN A 19 49.67 8.15 22.46
N SER A 20 49.46 8.02 23.78
CA SER A 20 48.13 7.82 24.37
C SER A 20 47.15 8.89 23.91
N ASN A 21 47.66 10.08 23.60
CA ASN A 21 46.91 11.18 23.01
C ASN A 21 46.37 10.85 21.61
N ASN A 22 47.15 10.18 20.74
CA ASN A 22 46.69 9.83 19.39
C ASN A 22 45.53 8.82 19.42
N MET A 23 45.56 7.85 20.34
CA MET A 23 44.48 6.86 20.49
C MET A 23 43.19 7.47 21.06
N VAL A 24 43.33 8.43 22.00
CA VAL A 24 42.20 9.21 22.56
C VAL A 24 41.60 10.17 21.52
N ILE A 25 42.45 10.80 20.68
CA ILE A 25 42.02 11.66 19.58
C ILE A 25 41.26 10.84 18.52
N ALA A 26 41.80 9.69 18.11
CA ALA A 26 41.13 8.82 17.13
C ALA A 26 39.75 8.32 17.62
N SER A 27 39.65 7.93 18.90
CA SER A 27 38.39 7.50 19.51
C SER A 27 37.37 8.65 19.60
N SER A 28 37.82 9.86 19.94
CA SER A 28 36.98 11.06 19.99
C SER A 28 36.45 11.45 18.60
N LEU A 29 37.28 11.39 17.57
CA LEU A 29 36.88 11.67 16.18
C LEU A 29 35.85 10.65 15.68
N LEU A 30 36.02 9.36 16.01
CA LEU A 30 35.05 8.32 15.66
C LEU A 30 33.69 8.57 16.32
N LEU A 31 33.66 8.90 17.61
CA LEU A 31 32.42 9.22 18.32
C LEU A 31 31.70 10.44 17.73
N LEU A 32 32.43 11.52 17.43
CA LEU A 32 31.88 12.71 16.78
C LEU A 32 31.27 12.39 15.41
N SER A 33 31.92 11.53 14.62
CA SER A 33 31.41 11.08 13.32
C SER A 33 30.09 10.30 13.45
N ILE A 34 29.99 9.41 14.44
CA ILE A 34 28.78 8.61 14.71
C ILE A 34 27.64 9.53 15.15
N ILE A 35 27.91 10.49 16.03
CA ILE A 35 26.92 11.47 16.50
C ILE A 35 26.42 12.32 15.34
N ALA A 36 27.32 12.83 14.49
CA ALA A 36 26.95 13.63 13.32
C ALA A 36 26.09 12.84 12.33
N VAL A 37 26.44 11.59 12.02
CA VAL A 37 25.64 10.71 11.15
C VAL A 37 24.26 10.43 11.75
N SER A 38 24.20 10.18 13.06
CA SER A 38 22.94 9.89 13.77
C SER A 38 22.00 11.11 13.77
N HIS A 39 22.53 12.31 14.04
CA HIS A 39 21.77 13.56 13.93
C HIS A 39 21.28 13.81 12.52
N ALA A 40 22.14 13.60 11.50
CA ALA A 40 21.75 13.77 10.10
C ALA A 40 20.68 12.75 9.65
N ARG A 41 20.65 11.54 10.23
CA ARG A 41 19.58 10.55 10.01
C ARG A 41 18.27 10.99 10.68
N LEU A 42 18.32 11.42 11.95
CA LEU A 42 17.15 11.93 12.67
C LEU A 42 16.51 13.13 11.96
N GLN A 43 17.32 14.11 11.54
CA GLN A 43 16.82 15.27 10.79
C GLN A 43 16.20 14.87 9.44
N ARG A 44 16.78 13.89 8.74
CA ARG A 44 16.20 13.37 7.48
C ARG A 44 14.87 12.66 7.72
N ASN A 45 14.78 11.83 8.76
CA ASN A 45 13.54 11.14 9.11
C ASN A 45 12.44 12.13 9.49
N SER A 46 12.75 13.11 10.35
CA SER A 46 11.80 14.18 10.72
C SER A 46 11.32 15.00 9.51
N LYS A 47 12.22 15.35 8.58
CA LYS A 47 11.83 16.01 7.32
C LYS A 47 10.96 15.12 6.43
N ARG A 48 11.16 13.81 6.45
CA ARG A 48 10.34 12.85 5.69
C ARG A 48 8.95 12.73 6.28
N GLU A 49 8.84 12.55 7.59
CA GLU A 49 7.56 12.49 8.31
C GLU A 49 6.72 13.74 8.08
N THR A 50 7.32 14.93 8.24
CA THR A 50 6.62 16.21 7.98
C THR A 50 6.17 16.39 6.53
N LYS A 51 6.92 15.85 5.57
CA LYS A 51 6.54 15.84 4.15
C LYS A 51 5.38 14.88 3.88
N ASP A 52 5.41 13.69 4.48
CA ASP A 52 4.37 12.67 4.32
C ASP A 52 3.05 13.16 4.95
N GLU A 53 3.09 13.78 6.14
CA GLU A 53 1.93 14.40 6.77
C GLU A 53 1.35 15.54 5.93
N ARG A 54 2.19 16.45 5.43
CA ARG A 54 1.72 17.54 4.53
C ARG A 54 1.06 16.98 3.28
N LYS A 55 1.65 15.93 2.68
CA LYS A 55 1.06 15.28 1.49
C LYS A 55 -0.31 14.70 1.82
N LYS A 56 -0.45 14.01 2.95
CA LYS A 56 -1.71 13.42 3.41
C LYS A 56 -2.79 14.49 3.63
N VAL A 57 -2.43 15.62 4.22
CA VAL A 57 -3.34 16.76 4.40
C VAL A 57 -3.79 17.33 3.06
N ASN A 58 -2.85 17.56 2.13
CA ASN A 58 -3.20 18.09 0.81
C ASN A 58 -4.13 17.14 0.03
N THR A 59 -3.85 15.83 0.05
CA THR A 59 -4.73 14.85 -0.59
C THR A 59 -6.10 14.80 0.06
N LEU A 60 -6.19 14.96 1.38
CA LEU A 60 -7.47 15.01 2.09
C LEU A 60 -8.29 16.25 1.68
N PHE A 61 -7.64 17.40 1.47
CA PHE A 61 -8.33 18.60 0.96
C PHE A 61 -8.83 18.41 -0.47
N GLU A 62 -8.05 17.79 -1.36
CA GLU A 62 -8.49 17.47 -2.73
C GLU A 62 -9.71 16.52 -2.71
N ASP A 63 -9.66 15.50 -1.86
CA ASP A 63 -10.73 14.53 -1.67
C ASP A 63 -12.02 15.20 -1.12
N LEU A 64 -11.88 16.13 -0.16
CA LEU A 64 -13.02 16.89 0.39
C LEU A 64 -13.63 17.84 -0.64
N GLU A 65 -12.82 18.54 -1.43
CA GLU A 65 -13.28 19.41 -2.51
C GLU A 65 -14.10 18.62 -3.55
N GLU A 66 -13.70 17.38 -3.84
CA GLU A 66 -14.42 16.51 -4.76
C GLU A 66 -15.71 15.94 -4.16
N ALA A 67 -15.72 15.63 -2.87
CA ALA A 67 -16.92 15.19 -2.16
C ALA A 67 -17.99 16.30 -2.06
N GLU A 68 -17.57 17.55 -1.87
CA GLU A 68 -18.46 18.72 -1.77
C GLU A 68 -19.05 19.17 -3.11
N ASN A 69 -18.55 18.65 -4.24
CA ASN A 69 -19.09 18.89 -5.58
C ASN A 69 -19.71 17.62 -6.20
N PRO A 70 -20.89 17.16 -5.70
CA PRO A 70 -21.52 15.90 -6.10
C PRO A 70 -21.92 15.85 -7.58
N ILE A 71 -22.05 17.01 -8.25
CA ILE A 71 -22.34 17.11 -9.69
C ILE A 71 -21.20 16.51 -10.53
N LYS A 72 -19.95 16.51 -10.02
CA LYS A 72 -18.81 15.90 -10.69
C LYS A 72 -18.76 14.39 -10.49
N LEU A 73 -19.21 13.86 -9.35
CA LEU A 73 -19.18 12.42 -9.06
C LEU A 73 -20.24 11.66 -9.88
N HIS A 74 -21.47 12.18 -9.97
CA HIS A 74 -22.52 11.61 -10.84
C HIS A 74 -22.15 11.69 -12.33
N SER A 75 -21.28 12.64 -12.73
CA SER A 75 -20.78 12.74 -14.10
C SER A 75 -19.72 11.68 -14.49
N ILE A 76 -19.17 10.94 -13.52
CA ILE A 76 -18.09 9.97 -13.75
C ILE A 76 -18.62 8.53 -13.81
N CYS A 77 -19.73 8.23 -13.13
CA CYS A 77 -20.33 6.90 -13.19
C CYS A 77 -21.86 6.92 -13.20
N GLU A 78 -22.43 6.24 -14.19
CA GLU A 78 -23.88 6.04 -14.36
C GLU A 78 -24.46 5.12 -13.27
N VAL A 79 -23.67 4.14 -12.81
CA VAL A 79 -24.10 3.17 -11.79
C VAL A 79 -23.67 3.64 -10.41
N ASN A 80 -24.64 3.88 -9.54
CA ASN A 80 -24.40 4.22 -8.13
C ASN A 80 -23.99 2.98 -7.33
N TYR A 81 -22.95 3.12 -6.51
CA TYR A 81 -22.47 2.07 -5.62
C TYR A 81 -21.84 2.64 -4.35
N GLU A 82 -21.80 1.82 -3.30
CA GLU A 82 -21.22 2.14 -1.99
C GLU A 82 -20.10 1.18 -1.62
N LYS A 83 -19.20 1.65 -0.75
CA LYS A 83 -18.11 0.86 -0.21
C LYS A 83 -18.62 -0.09 0.87
N VAL A 84 -18.22 -1.36 0.81
CA VAL A 84 -18.61 -2.38 1.80
C VAL A 84 -17.43 -2.74 2.69
N GLY A 85 -16.24 -2.94 2.12
CA GLY A 85 -15.03 -3.19 2.91
C GLY A 85 -14.03 -4.15 2.26
N CYS A 86 -12.99 -4.48 3.02
CA CYS A 86 -11.89 -5.31 2.58
C CYS A 86 -11.97 -6.75 3.12
N PHE A 87 -11.98 -7.72 2.21
CA PHE A 87 -12.19 -9.14 2.54
C PHE A 87 -11.10 -10.02 1.92
N LYS A 88 -10.80 -11.12 2.60
CA LYS A 88 -9.89 -12.15 2.09
C LYS A 88 -10.55 -12.91 0.93
N GLU A 89 -9.71 -13.34 0.00
CA GLU A 89 -10.07 -14.18 -1.13
C GLU A 89 -9.17 -15.43 -1.17
N ASP A 90 -9.76 -16.56 -1.51
CA ASP A 90 -9.04 -17.79 -1.84
C ASP A 90 -9.22 -18.07 -3.32
N THR A 91 -8.14 -18.01 -4.09
CA THR A 91 -8.18 -18.22 -5.54
C THR A 91 -8.58 -19.64 -5.93
N ASN A 92 -8.49 -20.63 -5.02
CA ASN A 92 -8.96 -21.99 -5.23
C ASN A 92 -10.41 -22.21 -4.76
N ASN A 93 -10.98 -21.27 -4.00
CA ASN A 93 -12.32 -21.34 -3.44
C ASN A 93 -12.95 -19.93 -3.37
N ARG A 94 -13.13 -19.33 -4.55
CA ARG A 94 -13.43 -17.89 -4.66
C ARG A 94 -14.73 -17.48 -3.98
N THR A 95 -14.74 -16.31 -3.34
CA THR A 95 -15.96 -15.66 -2.84
C THR A 95 -16.73 -14.97 -3.95
N LEU A 96 -16.04 -14.48 -4.97
CA LEU A 96 -16.60 -13.97 -6.22
C LEU A 96 -16.14 -14.85 -7.40
N SER A 97 -17.06 -15.64 -7.98
CA SER A 97 -16.67 -16.67 -8.95
C SER A 97 -16.37 -16.14 -10.36
N GLN A 98 -16.87 -14.96 -10.72
CA GLN A 98 -16.79 -14.45 -12.09
C GLN A 98 -15.81 -13.31 -12.19
N GLU A 99 -14.76 -13.46 -13.01
CA GLU A 99 -13.97 -12.34 -13.49
C GLU A 99 -14.70 -11.71 -14.69
N LEU A 100 -15.22 -10.50 -14.52
CA LEU A 100 -15.95 -9.82 -15.58
C LEU A 100 -15.00 -9.24 -16.63
N PHE A 101 -13.86 -8.69 -16.18
CA PHE A 101 -12.76 -8.23 -17.03
C PHE A 101 -11.50 -7.95 -16.20
N GLN A 102 -10.37 -7.74 -16.88
CA GLN A 102 -9.14 -7.27 -16.25
C GLN A 102 -8.26 -6.38 -17.16
N ASP A 103 -7.37 -5.61 -16.52
CA ASP A 103 -6.47 -4.64 -17.17
C ASP A 103 -4.98 -4.95 -16.93
N ARG A 104 -4.69 -6.06 -16.23
CA ARG A 104 -3.33 -6.45 -15.78
C ARG A 104 -2.50 -7.08 -16.88
N MET A 105 -3.14 -7.82 -17.77
CA MET A 105 -2.47 -8.61 -18.80
C MET A 105 -3.21 -8.48 -20.12
N SER A 106 -2.60 -7.80 -21.09
CA SER A 106 -3.21 -7.53 -22.40
C SER A 106 -3.37 -8.76 -23.30
N SER A 107 -2.69 -9.86 -22.96
CA SER A 107 -2.79 -11.14 -23.69
C SER A 107 -3.87 -12.07 -23.14
N ASP A 108 -4.47 -11.73 -22.00
CA ASP A 108 -5.50 -12.54 -21.38
C ASP A 108 -6.85 -12.34 -22.12
N PRO A 109 -7.64 -13.41 -22.35
CA PRO A 109 -8.93 -13.30 -23.04
C PRO A 109 -9.93 -12.33 -22.38
N ASN A 110 -9.85 -12.14 -21.06
CA ASN A 110 -10.70 -11.22 -20.31
C ASN A 110 -10.16 -9.78 -20.27
N TYR A 111 -9.17 -9.45 -21.12
CA TYR A 111 -8.64 -8.10 -21.21
C TYR A 111 -9.69 -7.09 -21.66
N SER A 112 -9.85 -6.01 -20.90
CA SER A 112 -10.88 -4.99 -21.17
C SER A 112 -10.57 -4.09 -22.37
N GLY A 113 -9.36 -4.19 -22.94
CA GLY A 113 -8.83 -3.21 -23.90
C GLY A 113 -8.01 -2.10 -23.24
N GLN A 114 -8.06 -1.93 -21.92
CA GLN A 114 -7.34 -0.90 -21.17
C GLN A 114 -6.25 -1.49 -20.28
N ARG A 115 -5.08 -0.83 -20.21
CA ARG A 115 -4.02 -1.18 -19.25
C ARG A 115 -4.20 -0.39 -17.97
N VAL A 116 -3.68 -0.93 -16.86
CA VAL A 116 -3.51 -0.14 -15.64
C VAL A 116 -2.67 1.11 -15.93
N ASP A 117 -3.23 2.29 -15.66
CA ASP A 117 -2.48 3.54 -15.70
C ASP A 117 -1.81 3.78 -14.34
N TRP A 118 -0.58 3.32 -14.21
CA TRP A 118 0.22 3.48 -13.00
C TRP A 118 0.62 4.93 -12.72
N ALA A 119 0.72 5.77 -13.76
CA ALA A 119 1.08 7.17 -13.61
C ALA A 119 -0.08 7.98 -13.04
N ASN A 120 -1.32 7.64 -13.43
CA ASN A 120 -2.55 8.30 -12.99
C ASN A 120 -3.48 7.32 -12.26
N TYR A 121 -2.94 6.54 -11.33
CA TYR A 121 -3.67 5.46 -10.67
C TYR A 121 -4.95 5.93 -9.95
N ASN A 122 -4.97 7.17 -9.44
CA ASN A 122 -6.14 7.77 -8.81
C ASN A 122 -7.34 7.84 -9.78
N THR A 123 -7.16 8.52 -10.91
CA THR A 123 -8.19 8.63 -11.94
C THR A 123 -8.54 7.26 -12.53
N TYR A 124 -7.54 6.40 -12.71
CA TYR A 124 -7.74 5.04 -13.19
C TYR A 124 -8.64 4.21 -12.25
N LEU A 125 -8.41 4.25 -10.94
CA LEU A 125 -9.17 3.47 -9.97
C LEU A 125 -10.66 3.88 -9.94
N LYS A 126 -10.95 5.18 -10.08
CA LYS A 126 -12.32 5.70 -10.26
C LYS A 126 -13.00 5.09 -11.49
N SER A 127 -12.33 5.14 -12.64
CA SER A 127 -12.83 4.59 -13.90
C SER A 127 -13.01 3.07 -13.82
N LEU A 128 -12.05 2.36 -13.22
CA LEU A 128 -12.10 0.91 -13.02
C LEU A 128 -13.30 0.49 -12.18
N ALA A 129 -13.51 1.15 -11.03
CA ALA A 129 -14.66 0.88 -10.16
C ALA A 129 -15.97 1.10 -10.90
N CYS A 130 -16.08 2.20 -11.66
CA CYS A 130 -17.27 2.47 -12.44
C CYS A 130 -17.56 1.40 -13.51
N ARG A 131 -16.55 1.02 -14.31
CA ARG A 131 -16.72 -0.05 -15.30
C ARG A 131 -17.10 -1.37 -14.67
N CYS A 132 -16.55 -1.67 -13.48
CA CYS A 132 -16.87 -2.88 -12.75
C CYS A 132 -18.30 -2.86 -12.21
N ALA A 133 -18.76 -1.72 -11.67
CA ALA A 133 -20.15 -1.52 -11.26
C ALA A 133 -21.11 -1.73 -12.43
N LYS A 134 -20.85 -1.07 -13.57
CA LYS A 134 -21.66 -1.21 -14.79
C LYS A 134 -21.72 -2.65 -15.29
N SER A 135 -20.57 -3.31 -15.43
CA SER A 135 -20.51 -4.69 -15.90
C SER A 135 -21.24 -5.64 -14.95
N SER A 136 -21.14 -5.43 -13.63
CA SER A 136 -21.84 -6.25 -12.65
C SER A 136 -23.36 -6.04 -12.69
N ALA A 137 -23.81 -4.78 -12.77
CA ALA A 137 -25.22 -4.44 -12.88
C ALA A 137 -25.85 -5.01 -14.17
N GLN A 138 -25.14 -4.95 -15.30
CA GLN A 138 -25.57 -5.55 -16.57
C GLN A 138 -25.72 -7.08 -16.51
N ASN A 139 -25.00 -7.74 -15.62
CA ASN A 139 -25.17 -9.17 -15.33
C ASN A 139 -26.22 -9.45 -14.24
N GLY A 140 -26.91 -8.41 -13.74
CA GLY A 140 -27.90 -8.53 -12.66
C GLY A 140 -27.29 -8.76 -11.27
N PHE A 141 -25.98 -8.50 -11.10
CA PHE A 141 -25.29 -8.69 -9.83
C PHE A 141 -25.31 -7.41 -9.00
N THR A 142 -25.50 -7.56 -7.69
CA THR A 142 -25.64 -6.43 -6.76
C THR A 142 -24.34 -6.06 -6.05
N TYR A 143 -23.29 -6.85 -6.18
CA TYR A 143 -21.98 -6.57 -5.58
C TYR A 143 -20.87 -6.78 -6.58
N PHE A 144 -19.76 -6.07 -6.41
CA PHE A 144 -18.54 -6.32 -7.17
C PHE A 144 -17.31 -6.17 -6.29
N GLY A 145 -16.23 -6.82 -6.71
CA GLY A 145 -14.94 -6.81 -6.04
C GLY A 145 -13.87 -6.27 -6.97
N LEU A 146 -13.06 -5.36 -6.45
CA LEU A 146 -11.83 -4.93 -7.10
C LEU A 146 -10.63 -5.64 -6.47
N GLN A 147 -9.83 -6.26 -7.32
CA GLN A 147 -8.71 -7.10 -6.92
C GLN A 147 -7.47 -6.86 -7.80
N ASP A 148 -6.29 -7.13 -7.25
CA ASP A 148 -5.03 -7.21 -7.97
C ASP A 148 -4.81 -6.01 -8.91
N TYR A 149 -5.02 -4.81 -8.38
CA TYR A 149 -4.74 -3.52 -9.01
C TYR A 149 -5.49 -3.19 -10.30
N GLY A 150 -6.34 -4.09 -10.82
CA GLY A 150 -6.93 -3.91 -12.15
C GLY A 150 -7.87 -5.03 -12.60
N ARG A 151 -8.37 -5.85 -11.68
CA ARG A 151 -9.29 -6.96 -11.99
C ARG A 151 -10.64 -6.70 -11.37
N CYS A 152 -11.70 -6.98 -12.13
CA CYS A 152 -13.07 -6.84 -11.73
C CYS A 152 -13.71 -8.21 -11.55
N PHE A 153 -14.22 -8.47 -10.35
CA PHE A 153 -14.93 -9.70 -10.02
C PHE A 153 -16.35 -9.43 -9.55
N SER A 154 -17.25 -10.38 -9.76
CA SER A 154 -18.61 -10.36 -9.22
C SER A 154 -19.16 -11.79 -9.10
N ASP A 155 -20.35 -11.92 -8.54
CA ASP A 155 -21.08 -13.18 -8.37
C ASP A 155 -22.57 -12.92 -8.15
N PRO A 156 -23.49 -13.74 -8.69
CA PRO A 156 -24.92 -13.61 -8.42
C PRO A 156 -25.30 -13.73 -6.94
N HIS A 157 -24.51 -14.43 -6.13
CA HIS A 157 -24.74 -14.63 -4.69
C HIS A 157 -23.73 -13.90 -3.82
N ALA A 158 -23.01 -12.93 -4.39
CA ALA A 158 -21.98 -12.16 -3.71
C ALA A 158 -22.45 -11.61 -2.37
N SER A 159 -23.70 -11.16 -2.26
CA SER A 159 -24.34 -10.65 -1.04
C SER A 159 -24.22 -11.56 0.19
N THR A 160 -24.04 -12.87 -0.03
CA THR A 160 -23.89 -13.88 1.02
C THR A 160 -22.51 -14.55 1.04
N SER A 161 -21.72 -14.42 -0.02
CA SER A 161 -20.44 -15.11 -0.16
C SER A 161 -19.22 -14.23 0.03
N TYR A 162 -19.30 -12.91 -0.21
CA TYR A 162 -18.12 -12.03 -0.31
C TYR A 162 -17.23 -12.06 0.94
N SER A 163 -17.82 -12.27 2.12
CA SER A 163 -17.14 -12.24 3.42
C SER A 163 -16.80 -13.61 3.98
N ARG A 164 -17.04 -14.71 3.24
CA ARG A 164 -16.91 -16.10 3.72
C ARG A 164 -15.52 -16.41 4.29
N HIS A 165 -14.46 -15.79 3.77
CA HIS A 165 -13.08 -15.99 4.23
C HIS A 165 -12.61 -14.98 5.28
N GLY A 166 -13.50 -14.06 5.69
CA GLY A 166 -13.26 -13.06 6.72
C GLY A 166 -12.63 -11.76 6.22
N ASN A 167 -12.55 -10.78 7.13
CA ASN A 167 -12.03 -9.45 6.86
C ASN A 167 -10.50 -9.44 6.62
N SER A 168 -10.05 -8.41 5.92
CA SER A 168 -8.63 -8.09 5.72
C SER A 168 -8.38 -6.60 5.91
N SER A 169 -7.14 -6.23 6.21
CA SER A 169 -6.66 -4.84 6.17
C SER A 169 -5.73 -4.58 4.98
N HIS A 170 -5.56 -5.55 4.09
CA HIS A 170 -4.68 -5.48 2.92
C HIS A 170 -5.41 -4.95 1.67
N CYS A 171 -6.23 -3.92 1.84
CA CYS A 171 -6.76 -3.14 0.73
C CYS A 171 -6.19 -1.72 0.80
N PHE A 172 -6.17 -1.04 -0.34
CA PHE A 172 -5.58 0.28 -0.44
C PHE A 172 -6.44 1.23 -1.27
N ASN A 173 -6.29 2.53 -1.01
CA ASN A 173 -6.98 3.60 -1.72
C ASN A 173 -6.20 4.09 -2.95
N GLN A 174 -6.69 5.13 -3.62
CA GLN A 174 -6.05 5.76 -4.79
C GLN A 174 -4.60 6.21 -4.59
N TYR A 175 -4.14 6.38 -3.35
CA TYR A 175 -2.79 6.81 -2.98
C TYR A 175 -1.90 5.67 -2.48
N PHE A 176 -2.35 4.41 -2.58
CA PHE A 176 -1.68 3.22 -2.04
C PHE A 176 -1.55 3.19 -0.50
N TYR A 177 -2.34 4.00 0.21
CA TYR A 177 -2.49 3.92 1.66
C TYR A 177 -3.58 2.91 2.03
N SER A 178 -3.62 2.50 3.30
CA SER A 178 -4.71 1.65 3.81
C SER A 178 -6.06 2.25 3.44
N CYS A 179 -6.97 1.41 2.97
CA CYS A 179 -8.33 1.86 2.70
C CYS A 179 -9.03 2.27 4.00
N ASP A 180 -9.81 3.34 3.93
CA ASP A 180 -10.80 3.75 4.92
C ASP A 180 -12.17 3.72 4.23
N ASP A 181 -13.10 2.96 4.78
CA ASP A 181 -14.44 2.75 4.22
C ASP A 181 -15.29 4.03 4.28
N ASN A 182 -14.94 5.01 5.11
CA ASN A 182 -15.67 6.28 5.24
C ASN A 182 -15.02 7.45 4.49
N ALA A 183 -13.76 7.28 4.05
CA ALA A 183 -13.06 8.32 3.29
C ALA A 183 -13.62 8.46 1.87
N TYR A 184 -13.38 9.60 1.22
CA TYR A 184 -13.68 9.74 -0.20
C TYR A 184 -12.77 8.87 -1.07
N GLY A 185 -13.26 8.54 -2.27
CA GLY A 185 -12.52 7.76 -3.25
C GLY A 185 -12.68 6.25 -3.09
N GLN A 186 -12.07 5.54 -4.03
CA GLN A 186 -12.21 4.10 -4.22
C GLN A 186 -11.05 3.36 -3.59
N CYS A 187 -11.33 2.11 -3.23
CA CYS A 187 -10.38 1.14 -2.73
C CYS A 187 -10.26 -0.11 -3.61
N MET A 188 -9.16 -0.84 -3.39
CA MET A 188 -8.71 -1.96 -4.19
C MET A 188 -8.09 -3.04 -3.29
N GLY A 189 -8.39 -4.31 -3.57
CA GLY A 189 -7.72 -5.45 -2.94
C GLY A 189 -6.26 -5.55 -3.36
N ARG A 190 -5.33 -5.71 -2.39
CA ARG A 190 -3.91 -5.90 -2.68
C ARG A 190 -3.64 -7.35 -3.07
N GLY A 191 -3.20 -7.57 -4.31
CA GLY A 191 -2.91 -8.92 -4.82
C GLY A 191 -4.18 -9.70 -5.15
N LYS A 192 -4.07 -11.03 -5.29
CA LYS A 192 -5.15 -11.93 -5.73
C LYS A 192 -5.90 -12.59 -4.58
N GLU A 193 -5.47 -12.30 -3.36
CA GLU A 193 -5.97 -12.91 -2.12
C GLU A 193 -6.85 -11.93 -1.33
N MET A 194 -7.19 -10.78 -1.92
CA MET A 194 -8.01 -9.74 -1.32
C MET A 194 -9.00 -9.20 -2.35
N ASN A 195 -10.24 -8.98 -1.95
CA ASN A 195 -11.19 -8.17 -2.70
C ASN A 195 -11.56 -6.95 -1.85
N TYR A 196 -11.56 -5.76 -2.46
CA TYR A 196 -12.34 -4.67 -1.89
C TYR A 196 -13.73 -4.71 -2.50
N ILE A 197 -14.74 -4.85 -1.65
CA ILE A 197 -16.13 -5.11 -2.06
C ILE A 197 -16.93 -3.81 -2.07
N TYR A 198 -17.76 -3.68 -3.08
CA TYR A 198 -18.74 -2.63 -3.25
C TYR A 198 -20.13 -3.23 -3.45
N HIS A 199 -21.15 -2.48 -3.05
CA HIS A 199 -22.57 -2.79 -3.23
C HIS A 199 -23.17 -1.79 -4.21
N ILE A 200 -23.83 -2.27 -5.26
CA ILE A 200 -24.55 -1.43 -6.23
C ILE A 200 -25.91 -1.10 -5.63
N THR A 201 -26.26 0.18 -5.56
CA THR A 201 -27.52 0.61 -4.95
C THR A 201 -28.70 0.37 -5.89
N VAL A 202 -29.92 0.35 -5.35
CA VAL A 202 -31.16 0.07 -6.11
C VAL A 202 -31.36 1.05 -7.28
N ASP A 203 -30.95 2.30 -7.11
CA ASP A 203 -30.97 3.30 -8.19
C ASP A 203 -29.95 2.93 -9.28
N GLY A 204 -28.74 2.51 -8.88
CA GLY A 204 -27.69 2.08 -9.81
C GLY A 204 -28.03 0.84 -10.65
N MET A 205 -28.99 0.02 -10.23
CA MET A 205 -29.46 -1.13 -11.03
C MET A 205 -30.41 -0.74 -12.17
N GLN A 206 -31.07 0.42 -12.09
CA GLN A 206 -32.01 0.89 -13.11
C GLN A 206 -31.32 1.64 -14.26
N ASP A 207 -30.09 2.07 -14.04
CA ASP A 207 -29.28 2.88 -14.96
C ASP A 207 -28.25 2.07 -15.77
N ALA A 208 -28.30 0.74 -15.71
CA ALA A 208 -27.26 -0.18 -16.23
C ALA A 208 -27.49 -0.70 -17.67
#